data_AF-A0A9E5Z9A3-F1
#
_entry.id   AF-A0A9E5Z9A3-F1
#
_cell.length_a   1.000
_cell.length_b   1.000
_cell.length_c   1.000
_cell.angle_alpha   90.00
_cell.angle_beta   90.00
_cell.angle_gamma   90.00
#
_symmetry.space_group_name_H-M   'P 1'
#
loop_
_entity.id
_entity.type
_entity.pdbx_description
1 polymer ?
#
loop_
_entity_poly.entity_id
_entity_poly.type
_entity_poly.pdbx_seq_one_letter_code
_entity_poly.pdbx_strand_id
1 'polypeptide(L)'
;MAEEWTAEGDLFEGCNCNLLCPCHVSFRQPANNGHCDAIWAMNIERGRYGDVDLAGLNVAIFVHCPGPTMVDADWSAVMYLDDRTTPEQDDA
;
A
#
# COMPACT_ATOMS: atom_id res chain seq x y z
N MET A 1 -12.04 0.01 21.21
CA MET A 1 -11.51 -1.30 20.77
C MET A 1 -11.17 -1.13 19.29
N ALA A 2 -10.15 -1.81 18.76
CA ALA A 2 -9.93 -1.77 17.31
C ALA A 2 -11.14 -2.45 16.63
N GLU A 3 -11.76 -1.79 15.66
CA GLU A 3 -12.83 -2.40 14.87
C GLU A 3 -12.24 -3.56 14.04
N GLU A 4 -13.07 -4.55 13.77
CA GLU A 4 -12.67 -5.64 12.87
C GLU A 4 -12.62 -5.13 11.43
N TRP A 5 -11.52 -5.40 10.73
CA TRP A 5 -11.29 -4.90 9.37
C TRP A 5 -10.75 -5.97 8.43
N THR A 6 -11.19 -5.93 7.18
CA THR A 6 -10.73 -6.80 6.09
C THR A 6 -10.78 -6.06 4.74
N ALA A 7 -9.83 -6.37 3.86
CA ALA A 7 -9.88 -6.04 2.44
C ALA A 7 -9.25 -7.15 1.61
N GLU A 8 -9.93 -7.52 0.53
CA GLU A 8 -9.58 -8.57 -0.42
C GLU A 8 -9.76 -8.02 -1.83
N GLY A 9 -8.80 -8.32 -2.71
CA GLY A 9 -8.79 -7.91 -4.10
C GLY A 9 -7.41 -8.13 -4.71
N ASP A 10 -7.27 -7.81 -5.99
CA ASP A 10 -6.00 -7.92 -6.70
C ASP A 10 -5.07 -6.75 -6.32
N LEU A 11 -3.86 -7.10 -5.89
CA LEU A 11 -2.79 -6.15 -5.61
C LEU A 11 -2.07 -5.81 -6.91
N PHE A 12 -2.21 -4.57 -7.35
CA PHE A 12 -1.33 -3.96 -8.33
C PHE A 12 -0.12 -3.36 -7.61
N GLU A 13 1.06 -3.94 -7.80
CA GLU A 13 2.30 -3.42 -7.23
C GLU A 13 3.36 -3.11 -8.29
N GLY A 14 4.19 -2.11 -7.99
CA GLY A 14 5.35 -1.77 -8.81
C GLY A 14 6.41 -1.04 -8.00
N CYS A 15 7.66 -1.18 -8.40
CA CYS A 15 8.77 -0.45 -7.81
C CYS A 15 9.81 -0.05 -8.87
N ASN A 16 10.72 0.84 -8.49
CA ASN A 16 11.81 1.31 -9.35
C ASN A 16 12.93 0.28 -9.60
N CYS A 17 12.78 -0.99 -9.19
CA CYS A 17 13.82 -2.02 -9.39
C CYS A 17 13.90 -2.47 -10.85
N ASN A 18 15.07 -2.97 -11.27
CA ASN A 18 15.34 -3.22 -12.70
C ASN A 18 14.60 -4.42 -13.29
N LEU A 19 14.32 -5.46 -12.51
CA LEU A 19 13.65 -6.68 -12.99
C LEU A 19 12.93 -7.42 -11.87
N LEU A 20 13.68 -7.89 -10.86
CA LEU A 20 13.12 -8.53 -9.67
C LEU A 20 13.30 -7.58 -8.50
N CYS A 21 12.23 -7.38 -7.72
CA CYS A 21 12.29 -6.59 -6.50
C CYS A 21 13.01 -7.40 -5.41
N PRO A 22 14.21 -6.98 -4.94
CA PRO A 22 14.93 -7.72 -3.90
C PRO A 22 14.14 -7.78 -2.58
N CYS A 23 13.27 -6.79 -2.34
CA CYS A 23 12.45 -6.67 -1.15
C CYS A 23 11.43 -7.80 -0.98
N HIS A 24 10.99 -8.45 -2.08
CA HIS A 24 10.12 -9.62 -2.01
C HIS A 24 10.81 -10.85 -1.41
N VAL A 25 12.13 -10.91 -1.49
CA VAL A 25 12.93 -11.97 -0.83
C VAL A 25 13.19 -11.59 0.62
N SER A 26 13.62 -10.36 0.86
CA SER A 26 13.79 -9.80 2.20
C SER A 26 13.91 -8.29 2.16
N PHE A 27 13.26 -7.59 3.09
CA PHE A 27 13.40 -6.14 3.29
C PHE A 27 14.82 -5.68 3.68
N ARG A 28 15.74 -6.62 3.96
CA ARG A 28 17.17 -6.35 4.19
C ARG A 28 18.02 -6.40 2.92
N GLN A 29 17.45 -6.81 1.79
CA GLN A 29 18.16 -6.76 0.52
C GLN A 29 18.29 -5.31 0.04
N PRO A 30 19.43 -4.94 -0.55
CA PRO A 30 19.61 -3.59 -1.08
C PRO A 30 18.72 -3.36 -2.30
N ALA A 31 18.05 -2.20 -2.33
CA ALA A 31 17.34 -1.70 -3.48
C ALA A 31 18.32 -1.36 -4.62
N ASN A 32 17.90 -1.60 -5.85
CA ASN A 32 18.77 -1.44 -7.03
C ASN A 32 19.33 -0.02 -7.20
N ASN A 33 18.57 1.00 -6.80
CA ASN A 33 18.93 2.41 -6.99
C ASN A 33 19.35 3.10 -5.69
N GLY A 34 19.66 2.34 -4.64
CA GLY A 34 20.01 2.88 -3.31
C GLY A 34 18.86 3.53 -2.54
N HIS A 35 17.65 3.52 -3.10
CA HIS A 35 16.37 3.93 -2.51
C HIS A 35 15.26 3.11 -3.18
N CYS A 36 14.08 3.05 -2.55
CA CYS A 36 12.90 2.38 -3.08
C CYS A 36 11.78 3.40 -3.30
N ASP A 37 11.33 3.54 -4.54
CA ASP A 37 10.05 4.16 -4.87
C ASP A 37 9.08 3.05 -5.28
N ALA A 38 7.97 2.94 -4.57
CA ALA A 38 7.01 1.87 -4.76
C ALA A 38 5.57 2.39 -4.80
N ILE A 39 4.72 1.64 -5.48
CA ILE A 39 3.27 1.79 -5.46
C ILE A 39 2.64 0.45 -5.11
N TRP A 40 1.65 0.48 -4.23
CA TRP A 40 0.69 -0.60 -4.02
C TRP A 40 -0.72 -0.03 -4.22
N ALA A 41 -1.47 -0.60 -5.14
CA ALA A 41 -2.84 -0.21 -5.42
C ALA A 41 -3.73 -1.44 -5.43
N MET A 42 -4.98 -1.26 -5.03
CA MET A 42 -5.96 -2.33 -4.97
C MET A 42 -7.34 -1.76 -5.29
N ASN A 43 -8.09 -2.50 -6.10
CA ASN A 43 -9.54 -2.40 -6.07
C ASN A 43 -10.04 -3.36 -5.00
N ILE A 44 -10.79 -2.86 -4.02
CA ILE A 44 -11.34 -3.69 -2.94
C ILE A 44 -12.53 -4.46 -3.53
N GLU A 45 -12.35 -5.73 -3.83
CA GLU A 45 -13.45 -6.57 -4.33
C GLU A 45 -14.40 -6.97 -3.21
N ARG A 46 -13.85 -7.21 -2.01
CA ARG A 46 -14.59 -7.52 -0.77
C ARG A 46 -13.86 -6.92 0.42
N GLY A 47 -14.58 -6.27 1.31
CA GLY A 47 -13.95 -5.72 2.51
C GLY A 47 -14.94 -4.96 3.38
N ARG A 48 -14.61 -4.84 4.67
CA ARG A 48 -15.38 -4.03 5.61
C ARG A 48 -14.47 -3.47 6.70
N TYR A 49 -14.87 -2.35 7.28
CA TYR A 49 -14.34 -1.81 8.54
C TYR A 49 -15.50 -1.63 9.52
N GLY A 50 -15.54 -2.43 10.59
CA GLY A 50 -16.71 -2.45 11.48
C GLY A 50 -17.97 -2.79 10.69
N ASP A 51 -18.93 -1.86 10.60
CA ASP A 51 -20.14 -2.00 9.78
C ASP A 51 -20.10 -1.33 8.40
N VAL A 52 -19.00 -0.64 8.07
CA VAL A 52 -18.82 0.09 6.81
C VAL A 52 -18.35 -0.87 5.71
N ASP A 53 -19.12 -0.96 4.62
CA ASP A 53 -18.75 -1.71 3.41
C ASP A 53 -17.74 -0.90 2.59
N LEU A 54 -16.65 -1.55 2.17
CA LEU A 54 -15.56 -0.95 1.40
C LEU A 54 -15.49 -1.49 -0.03
N ALA A 55 -16.36 -2.43 -0.40
CA ALA A 55 -16.33 -3.07 -1.71
C ALA A 55 -16.54 -2.06 -2.86
N GLY A 56 -15.78 -2.21 -3.94
CA GLY A 56 -15.81 -1.38 -5.14
C GLY A 56 -14.98 -0.09 -5.05
N LEU A 57 -14.42 0.25 -3.89
CA LEU A 57 -13.51 1.37 -3.71
C LEU A 57 -12.09 1.02 -4.17
N ASN A 58 -11.37 2.03 -4.66
CA ASN A 58 -9.96 1.92 -4.98
C ASN A 58 -9.11 2.60 -3.89
N VAL A 59 -7.98 1.96 -3.56
CA VAL A 59 -6.97 2.53 -2.68
C VAL A 59 -5.61 2.38 -3.35
N ALA A 60 -4.75 3.38 -3.17
CA ALA A 60 -3.34 3.27 -3.54
C ALA A 60 -2.45 3.91 -2.48
N ILE A 61 -1.27 3.35 -2.28
CA ILE A 61 -0.20 3.93 -1.47
C ILE A 61 1.06 4.03 -2.31
N PHE A 62 1.63 5.23 -2.31
CA PHE A 62 2.94 5.51 -2.89
C PHE A 62 3.92 5.67 -1.76
N VAL A 63 5.07 4.99 -1.86
CA VAL A 63 6.06 4.93 -0.79
C VAL A 63 7.41 5.34 -1.34
N HIS A 64 8.11 6.20 -0.60
CA HIS A 64 9.51 6.54 -0.80
C HIS A 64 10.31 6.08 0.42
N CYS A 65 11.25 5.17 0.21
CA CYS A 65 12.23 4.72 1.21
C CYS A 65 13.62 5.25 0.80
N PRO A 66 14.18 6.24 1.50
CA PRO A 66 15.44 6.89 1.08
C PRO A 66 16.69 6.03 1.33
N GLY A 67 16.60 5.03 2.22
CA GLY A 67 17.71 4.15 2.56
C GLY A 67 17.95 3.04 1.53
N PRO A 68 19.17 2.46 1.51
CA PRO A 68 19.51 1.38 0.60
C PRO A 68 18.69 0.11 0.85
N THR A 69 18.13 -0.10 2.04
CA THR A 69 17.24 -1.21 2.37
C THR A 69 15.94 -0.70 2.99
N MET A 70 14.88 -1.50 2.90
CA MET A 70 13.58 -1.13 3.47
C MET A 70 13.60 -1.08 5.00
N VAL A 71 14.58 -1.71 5.67
CA VAL A 71 14.71 -1.65 7.13
C VAL A 71 15.42 -0.40 7.66
N ASP A 72 15.96 0.46 6.78
CA ASP A 72 16.70 1.66 7.17
C ASP A 72 15.81 2.81 7.68
N ALA A 73 14.49 2.58 7.80
CA ALA A 73 13.48 3.53 8.30
C ALA A 73 13.31 4.80 7.43
N ASP A 74 12.66 5.83 8.00
CA ASP A 74 12.35 7.12 7.37
C ASP A 74 11.52 7.05 6.06
N TRP A 75 10.55 6.14 6.02
CA TRP A 75 9.65 6.03 4.89
C TRP A 75 8.70 7.24 4.84
N SER A 76 8.53 7.79 3.65
CA SER A 76 7.46 8.73 3.35
C SER A 76 6.39 8.01 2.54
N ALA A 77 5.13 8.21 2.88
CA ALA A 77 4.02 7.59 2.16
C ALA A 77 2.92 8.61 1.85
N VAL A 78 2.29 8.42 0.70
CA VAL A 78 1.07 9.14 0.31
C VAL A 78 0.01 8.09 -0.01
N MET A 79 -1.13 8.19 0.68
CA MET A 79 -2.28 7.34 0.42
C MET A 79 -3.29 8.11 -0.44
N TYR A 80 -3.84 7.41 -1.43
CA TYR A 80 -4.95 7.84 -2.25
C TYR A 80 -6.15 6.98 -1.92
N LEU A 81 -7.25 7.67 -1.61
CA LEU A 81 -8.57 7.08 -1.44
C LEU A 81 -9.41 7.46 -2.66
N ASP A 82 -10.34 6.58 -3.01
CA ASP A 82 -11.31 6.81 -4.08
C ASP A 82 -12.12 8.07 -3.80
N ASP A 83 -12.41 8.89 -4.81
CA ASP A 83 -13.22 10.10 -4.64
C ASP A 83 -14.72 9.80 -4.49
N ARG A 84 -15.12 8.54 -4.73
CA ARG A 84 -16.49 8.04 -4.60
C ARG A 84 -16.85 7.62 -3.17
N THR A 85 -15.93 7.73 -2.22
CA THR A 85 -16.17 7.41 -0.81
C THR A 85 -17.31 8.25 -0.22
N THR A 86 -18.05 7.64 0.69
CA THR A 86 -18.92 8.39 1.61
C THR A 86 -18.09 8.92 2.78
N PRO A 87 -18.60 9.91 3.56
CA PRO A 87 -17.89 10.39 4.75
C PRO A 87 -17.57 9.27 5.76
N GLU A 88 -18.46 8.29 5.90
CA GLU A 88 -18.23 7.13 6.78
C GLU A 88 -17.12 6.20 6.24
N GLN A 89 -16.94 6.13 4.91
CA GLN A 89 -15.87 5.36 4.28
C GLN A 89 -14.52 6.10 4.31
N ASP A 90 -14.51 7.43 4.27
CA ASP A 90 -13.30 8.24 4.40
C ASP A 90 -12.70 8.21 5.81
N ASP A 91 -13.57 8.14 6.83
CA ASP A 91 -13.17 8.09 8.24
C ASP A 91 -12.75 6.68 8.70
N ALA A 92 -13.09 5.64 7.93
CA ALA A 92 -12.81 4.23 8.22
C ALA A 92 -11.36 3.85 7.91
#